data_AF-A0A849ZI09-F1
#
_entry.id   AF-A0A849ZI09-F1
#
_cell.length_a   1.000
_cell.length_b   1.000
_cell.length_c   1.000
_cell.angle_alpha   90.00
_cell.angle_beta   90.00
_cell.angle_gamma   90.00
#
_symmetry.space_group_name_H-M   'P 1'
#
loop_
_entity.id
_entity.type
_entity.pdbx_description
1 polymer ?
#
loop_
_entity_poly.entity_id
_entity_poly.type
_entity_poly.pdbx_seq_one_letter_code
_entity_poly.pdbx_strand_id
1 'polypeptide(L)'
;MAGPVGTYRYQLRGASLLMRYLPIFAGLILATAFSLSVLYDGGDVARAAWMTGDELLGMFGGFGLVALPAIFVASAFAKRGIARGVVRLTRHARAIDLALEDGRLVHVPLSRVRSGFMDELPNGRARISLELAGGVTDGDRIVLEVDREAAAAFADVIGAAPRFTLGAEGWTTGALLSVASIAGGSAIGATVFARVERVMETIGGTAVDGHGFEIGLMVASVGVVRALFAAAASAPDLIVGIDGVRIEGALSKRFIPFSNIEKASHDTFGIALELVDGERIRLSSSAIDGDRAKTILALIAERSGDAPPDSPRVASPKHGSIGAWREAIQEAISGAGYRGGTVSNEALARSLGTPGLSSEERVATAIALLARGEEPSRIRIAACGVAEDSTRAALERLAEGEADDAALEALLLVRQR
;
A
#
# COMPACT_ATOMS: atom_id res chain seq x y z
N MET A 1 1.41 -26.54 26.63
CA MET A 1 2.71 -26.29 25.97
C MET A 1 2.47 -26.07 24.49
N ALA A 2 2.48 -24.81 24.03
CA ALA A 2 2.34 -24.50 22.60
C ALA A 2 3.67 -24.75 21.91
N GLY A 3 3.74 -25.74 21.01
CA GLY A 3 4.93 -25.98 20.20
C GLY A 3 5.25 -24.77 19.30
N PRO A 4 6.52 -24.55 18.93
CA PRO A 4 6.92 -23.41 18.12
C PRO A 4 6.39 -23.55 16.69
N VAL A 5 5.21 -23.00 16.43
CA VAL A 5 4.59 -22.91 15.08
C VAL A 5 5.36 -21.92 14.17
N GLY A 6 6.41 -21.28 14.67
CA GLY A 6 7.19 -20.25 13.95
C GLY A 6 8.13 -20.80 12.87
N THR A 7 8.83 -21.91 13.12
CA THR A 7 9.99 -22.32 12.29
C THR A 7 9.61 -22.77 10.88
N TYR A 8 8.51 -23.52 10.73
CA TYR A 8 8.04 -23.98 9.42
C TYR A 8 7.57 -22.83 8.51
N ARG A 9 7.12 -21.72 9.11
CA ARG A 9 6.55 -20.57 8.39
C ARG A 9 7.62 -19.64 7.83
N TYR A 10 8.73 -19.46 8.54
CA TYR A 10 9.90 -18.75 8.01
C TYR A 10 10.55 -19.51 6.85
N GLN A 11 10.54 -20.86 6.89
CA GLN A 11 11.07 -21.70 5.81
C GLN A 11 10.25 -21.56 4.51
N LEU A 12 8.92 -21.52 4.58
CA LEU A 12 8.06 -21.26 3.42
C LEU A 12 8.20 -19.85 2.84
N ARG A 13 8.44 -18.84 3.71
CA ARG A 13 8.68 -17.45 3.28
C ARG A 13 10.06 -17.27 2.66
N GLY A 14 11.06 -17.94 3.24
CA GLY A 14 12.40 -18.07 2.65
C GLY A 14 12.33 -18.74 1.28
N ALA A 15 11.59 -19.85 1.18
CA ALA A 15 11.37 -20.53 -0.10
C ALA A 15 10.64 -19.65 -1.11
N SER A 16 9.57 -18.92 -0.73
CA SER A 16 8.85 -18.06 -1.68
C SER A 16 9.66 -16.85 -2.14
N LEU A 17 10.45 -16.22 -1.26
CA LEU A 17 11.36 -15.13 -1.63
C LEU A 17 12.50 -15.65 -2.51
N LEU A 18 13.15 -16.75 -2.12
CA LEU A 18 14.24 -17.36 -2.87
C LEU A 18 13.76 -17.78 -4.27
N MET A 19 12.53 -18.29 -4.38
CA MET A 19 11.89 -18.61 -5.65
C MET A 19 11.45 -17.38 -6.46
N ARG A 20 11.07 -16.27 -5.80
CA ARG A 20 10.77 -15.00 -6.49
C ARG A 20 12.01 -14.42 -7.16
N TYR A 21 13.18 -14.62 -6.55
CA TYR A 21 14.46 -14.15 -7.08
C TYR A 21 15.22 -15.20 -7.89
N LEU A 22 14.85 -16.48 -7.84
CA LEU A 22 15.51 -17.55 -8.59
C LEU A 22 15.54 -17.28 -10.11
N PRO A 23 14.47 -16.79 -10.76
CA PRO A 23 14.52 -16.43 -12.18
C PRO A 23 15.44 -15.25 -12.48
N ILE A 24 15.51 -14.27 -11.57
CA ILE A 24 16.41 -13.11 -11.70
C ILE A 24 17.87 -13.58 -11.54
N PHE A 25 18.11 -14.46 -10.57
CA PHE A 25 19.43 -15.02 -10.30
C PHE A 25 19.91 -15.92 -11.44
N ALA A 26 19.03 -16.79 -11.95
CA ALA A 26 19.29 -17.60 -13.13
C ALA A 26 19.57 -16.71 -14.36
N GLY A 27 18.73 -15.70 -14.60
CA GLY A 27 18.92 -14.72 -15.68
C GLY A 27 20.25 -13.97 -15.57
N LEU A 28 20.67 -13.59 -14.36
CA LEU A 28 21.96 -12.93 -14.12
C LEU A 28 23.14 -13.88 -14.40
N ILE A 29 23.06 -15.14 -13.93
CA ILE A 29 24.08 -16.17 -14.21
C ILE A 29 24.19 -16.39 -15.72
N LEU A 30 23.08 -16.46 -16.42
CA LEU A 30 23.01 -16.61 -17.87
C LEU A 30 23.58 -15.42 -18.63
N ALA A 31 23.19 -14.20 -18.26
CA ALA A 31 23.75 -12.99 -18.84
C ALA A 31 25.27 -12.90 -18.62
N THR A 32 25.74 -13.35 -17.46
CA THR A 32 27.17 -13.39 -17.13
C THR A 32 27.91 -14.46 -17.93
N ALA A 33 27.37 -15.68 -18.02
CA ALA A 33 27.94 -16.77 -18.80
C ALA A 33 28.00 -16.45 -20.30
N PHE A 34 26.94 -15.83 -20.83
CA PHE A 34 26.89 -15.36 -22.21
C PHE A 34 27.86 -14.20 -22.46
N SER A 35 27.93 -13.21 -21.54
CA SER A 35 28.90 -12.12 -21.67
C SER A 35 30.34 -12.62 -21.65
N LEU A 36 30.62 -13.64 -20.82
CA LEU A 36 31.93 -14.30 -20.78
C LEU A 36 32.21 -15.11 -22.04
N SER A 37 31.21 -15.77 -22.64
CA SER A 37 31.41 -16.53 -23.88
C SER A 37 31.67 -15.62 -25.08
N VAL A 38 31.04 -14.44 -25.12
CA VAL A 38 31.31 -13.40 -26.14
C VAL A 38 32.69 -12.76 -25.95
N LEU A 39 33.16 -12.63 -24.71
CA LEU A 39 34.48 -12.03 -24.42
C LEU A 39 35.66 -12.95 -24.76
N TYR A 40 35.47 -14.27 -24.67
CA TYR A 40 36.51 -15.27 -24.91
C TYR A 40 36.26 -16.01 -26.22
N ASP A 41 36.74 -15.39 -27.30
CA ASP A 41 36.53 -15.71 -28.73
C ASP A 41 37.26 -16.99 -29.21
N GLY A 42 37.18 -18.07 -28.42
CA GLY A 42 37.58 -19.41 -28.81
C GLY A 42 36.34 -20.24 -29.11
N GLY A 43 36.15 -20.68 -30.37
CA GLY A 43 34.95 -21.42 -30.79
C GLY A 43 34.59 -22.61 -29.89
N ASP A 44 35.57 -23.26 -29.27
CA ASP A 44 35.34 -24.36 -28.31
C ASP A 44 34.83 -23.87 -26.94
N VAL A 45 35.29 -22.72 -26.46
CA VAL A 45 34.85 -22.12 -25.19
C VAL A 45 33.45 -21.54 -25.35
N ALA A 46 33.16 -20.89 -26.47
CA ALA A 46 31.82 -20.38 -26.78
C ALA A 46 30.78 -21.51 -26.86
N ARG A 47 31.13 -22.63 -27.51
CA ARG A 47 30.25 -23.80 -27.61
C ARG A 47 30.02 -24.49 -26.28
N ALA A 48 31.08 -24.67 -25.47
CA ALA A 48 30.97 -25.27 -24.14
C ALA A 48 30.15 -24.39 -23.19
N ALA A 49 30.36 -23.07 -23.21
CA ALA A 49 29.56 -22.13 -22.44
C ALA A 49 28.09 -22.13 -22.86
N TRP A 50 27.82 -22.25 -24.16
CA TRP A 50 26.46 -22.36 -24.70
C TRP A 50 25.75 -23.65 -24.25
N MET A 51 26.39 -24.81 -24.42
CA MET A 51 25.83 -26.10 -23.97
C MET A 51 25.57 -26.12 -22.46
N THR A 52 26.52 -25.60 -21.67
CA THR A 52 26.34 -25.49 -20.21
C THR A 52 25.19 -24.55 -19.85
N GLY A 53 25.06 -23.43 -20.58
CA GLY A 53 23.93 -22.51 -20.45
C GLY A 53 22.59 -23.17 -20.76
N ASP A 54 22.52 -23.95 -21.84
CA ASP A 54 21.33 -24.69 -22.25
C ASP A 54 20.91 -25.74 -21.21
N GLU A 55 21.84 -26.55 -20.72
CA GLU A 55 21.55 -27.55 -19.68
C GLU A 55 21.06 -26.91 -18.37
N LEU A 56 21.68 -25.81 -17.95
CA LEU A 56 21.24 -25.04 -16.78
C LEU A 56 19.85 -24.44 -17.01
N LEU A 57 19.60 -23.86 -18.18
CA LEU A 57 18.29 -23.31 -18.57
C LEU A 57 17.20 -24.38 -18.60
N GLY A 58 17.49 -25.56 -19.15
CA GLY A 58 16.57 -26.69 -19.17
C GLY A 58 16.26 -27.22 -17.77
N MET A 59 17.28 -27.29 -16.90
CA MET A 59 17.12 -27.72 -15.51
C MET A 59 16.30 -26.72 -14.69
N PHE A 60 16.64 -25.43 -14.73
CA PHE A 60 15.89 -24.37 -14.04
C PHE A 60 14.50 -24.17 -14.63
N GLY A 61 14.38 -24.32 -15.95
CA GLY A 61 13.15 -24.25 -16.71
C GLY A 61 12.20 -25.40 -16.33
N GLY A 62 12.67 -26.64 -16.36
CA GLY A 62 11.91 -27.82 -15.93
C GLY A 62 11.52 -27.74 -14.46
N PHE A 63 12.44 -27.31 -13.58
CA PHE A 63 12.12 -27.08 -12.18
C PHE A 63 11.07 -25.97 -12.01
N GLY A 64 11.18 -24.86 -12.73
CA GLY A 64 10.19 -23.79 -12.74
C GLY A 64 8.82 -24.28 -13.20
N LEU A 65 8.77 -25.10 -14.25
CA LEU A 65 7.53 -25.60 -14.85
C LEU A 65 6.78 -26.57 -13.92
N VAL A 66 7.50 -27.36 -13.12
CA VAL A 66 6.90 -28.30 -12.15
C VAL A 66 6.67 -27.65 -10.79
N ALA A 67 7.66 -26.92 -10.28
CA ALA A 67 7.62 -26.36 -8.94
C ALA A 67 6.76 -25.10 -8.85
N LEU A 68 6.79 -24.19 -9.84
CA LEU A 68 6.01 -22.94 -9.75
C LEU A 68 4.51 -23.20 -9.64
N PRO A 69 3.87 -24.08 -10.45
CA PRO A 69 2.44 -24.36 -10.25
C PRO A 69 2.14 -24.95 -8.88
N ALA A 70 2.95 -25.90 -8.40
CA ALA A 70 2.78 -26.49 -7.06
C ALA A 70 2.95 -25.44 -5.95
N ILE A 71 3.93 -24.55 -6.09
CA ILE A 71 4.18 -23.44 -5.16
C ILE A 71 3.06 -22.40 -5.24
N PHE A 72 2.58 -22.05 -6.43
CA PHE A 72 1.46 -21.12 -6.58
C PHE A 72 0.21 -21.71 -5.95
N VAL A 73 -0.10 -22.98 -6.18
CA VAL A 73 -1.21 -23.69 -5.55
C VAL A 73 -1.02 -23.74 -4.03
N ALA A 74 0.14 -24.15 -3.53
CA ALA A 74 0.45 -24.20 -2.10
C ALA A 74 0.40 -22.81 -1.45
N SER A 75 0.91 -21.78 -2.12
CA SER A 75 0.84 -20.37 -1.69
C SER A 75 -0.60 -19.89 -1.68
N ALA A 76 -1.40 -20.26 -2.68
CA ALA A 76 -2.79 -19.88 -2.76
C ALA A 76 -3.63 -20.60 -1.67
N PHE A 77 -3.33 -21.85 -1.33
CA PHE A 77 -3.89 -22.54 -0.16
C PHE A 77 -3.41 -21.96 1.16
N ALA A 78 -2.13 -21.57 1.26
CA ALA A 78 -1.59 -20.86 2.41
C ALA A 78 -2.19 -19.45 2.55
N LYS A 79 -2.59 -18.83 1.42
CA LYS A 79 -3.36 -17.58 1.37
C LYS A 79 -4.80 -17.72 1.84
N ARG A 80 -5.29 -18.94 2.11
CA ARG A 80 -6.42 -19.11 3.03
C ARG A 80 -5.92 -18.77 4.43
N GLY A 81 -5.80 -17.48 4.72
CA GLY A 81 -6.14 -16.97 6.04
C GLY A 81 -7.59 -17.37 6.26
N ILE A 82 -7.84 -18.60 6.71
CA ILE A 82 -9.15 -19.02 7.16
C ILE A 82 -9.48 -17.98 8.21
N ALA A 83 -10.57 -17.23 8.00
CA ALA A 83 -11.22 -16.47 9.04
C ALA A 83 -11.60 -17.49 10.11
N ARG A 84 -10.65 -17.80 10.99
CA ARG A 84 -10.93 -18.58 12.19
C ARG A 84 -11.86 -17.69 12.96
N GLY A 85 -13.03 -18.21 13.35
CA GLY A 85 -13.96 -17.43 14.15
C GLY A 85 -13.20 -16.88 15.34
N VAL A 86 -12.90 -15.58 15.29
CA VAL A 86 -12.27 -14.91 16.41
C VAL A 86 -13.42 -14.57 17.32
N VAL A 87 -13.46 -15.21 18.49
CA VAL A 87 -14.59 -15.10 19.43
C VAL A 87 -14.39 -13.89 20.34
N ARG A 88 -13.15 -13.61 20.71
CA ARG A 88 -12.80 -12.52 21.61
C ARG A 88 -11.49 -11.89 21.19
N LEU A 89 -11.41 -10.58 21.36
CA LEU A 89 -10.23 -9.80 21.10
C LEU A 89 -9.93 -8.97 22.35
N THR A 90 -8.69 -9.00 22.81
CA THR A 90 -8.26 -8.29 24.02
C THR A 90 -7.06 -7.42 23.69
N ARG A 91 -7.16 -6.12 24.01
CA ARG A 91 -6.08 -5.17 23.80
C ARG A 91 -5.08 -5.20 24.95
N HIS A 92 -3.81 -5.22 24.62
CA HIS A 92 -2.71 -4.93 25.52
C HIS A 92 -1.93 -3.69 25.02
N ALA A 93 -1.06 -3.14 25.87
CA ALA A 93 -0.29 -1.94 25.53
C ALA A 93 0.57 -2.07 24.26
N ARG A 94 1.00 -3.29 23.90
CA ARG A 94 1.89 -3.55 22.75
C ARG A 94 1.38 -4.64 21.81
N ALA A 95 0.23 -5.23 22.09
CA ALA A 95 -0.27 -6.38 21.34
C ALA A 95 -1.79 -6.52 21.45
N ILE A 96 -2.32 -7.41 20.61
CA ILE A 96 -3.71 -7.82 20.56
C ILE A 96 -3.74 -9.33 20.73
N ASP A 97 -4.47 -9.80 21.73
CA ASP A 97 -4.74 -11.24 21.90
C ASP A 97 -6.04 -11.60 21.21
N LEU A 98 -5.96 -12.56 20.30
CA LEU A 98 -7.09 -13.09 19.54
C LEU A 98 -7.44 -14.48 20.09
N ALA A 99 -8.60 -14.61 20.72
CA ALA A 99 -9.15 -15.90 21.10
C ALA A 99 -9.97 -16.47 19.95
N LEU A 100 -9.55 -17.63 19.46
CA LEU A 100 -10.21 -18.34 18.37
C LEU A 100 -11.29 -19.29 18.89
N GLU A 101 -12.25 -19.67 18.04
CA GLU A 101 -13.32 -20.63 18.36
C GLU A 101 -12.79 -21.99 18.85
N ASP A 102 -11.61 -22.39 18.39
CA ASP A 102 -10.94 -23.62 18.83
C ASP A 102 -10.20 -23.51 20.17
N GLY A 103 -10.39 -22.38 20.88
CA GLY A 103 -9.77 -22.11 22.17
C GLY A 103 -8.31 -21.68 22.11
N ARG A 104 -7.69 -21.61 20.92
CA ARG A 104 -6.32 -21.10 20.79
C ARG A 104 -6.29 -19.59 20.95
N LEU A 105 -5.26 -19.11 21.65
CA LEU A 105 -4.92 -17.70 21.75
C LEU A 105 -3.79 -17.37 20.78
N VAL A 106 -3.99 -16.35 19.95
CA VAL A 106 -2.99 -15.82 19.02
C VAL A 106 -2.60 -14.42 19.46
N HIS A 107 -1.33 -14.25 19.81
CA HIS A 107 -0.76 -12.95 20.18
C HIS A 107 -0.28 -12.22 18.93
N VAL A 108 -0.83 -11.04 18.66
CA VAL A 108 -0.48 -10.20 17.52
C VAL A 108 0.11 -8.88 18.03
N PRO A 109 1.42 -8.65 17.85
CA PRO A 109 2.02 -7.36 18.18
C PRO A 109 1.34 -6.21 17.44
N LEU A 110 1.13 -5.06 18.10
CA LEU A 110 0.51 -3.89 17.48
C LEU A 110 1.32 -3.36 16.30
N SER A 111 2.64 -3.55 16.31
CA SER A 111 3.52 -3.22 15.18
C SER A 111 3.21 -4.02 13.91
N ARG A 112 2.39 -5.07 14.01
CA ARG A 112 1.90 -5.84 12.88
C ARG A 112 0.53 -5.38 12.41
N VAL A 113 -0.15 -4.46 13.07
CA VAL A 113 -1.39 -3.90 12.53
C VAL A 113 -1.00 -2.85 11.50
N ARG A 114 -1.24 -3.12 10.22
CA ARG A 114 -0.91 -2.22 9.11
C ARG A 114 -1.97 -1.13 8.97
N SER A 115 -3.22 -1.51 9.14
CA SER A 115 -4.37 -0.61 9.09
C SER A 115 -5.57 -1.24 9.76
N GLY A 116 -6.62 -0.44 9.90
CA GLY A 116 -7.94 -0.99 10.14
C GLY A 116 -9.03 0.01 9.81
N PHE A 117 -10.25 -0.39 10.08
CA PHE A 117 -11.37 0.53 10.19
C PHE A 117 -12.37 -0.01 11.23
N MET A 118 -13.18 0.90 11.74
CA MET A 118 -14.27 0.62 12.66
C MET A 118 -15.55 1.13 12.02
N ASP A 119 -16.59 0.31 12.03
CA ASP A 119 -17.92 0.67 11.53
C ASP A 119 -18.94 0.48 12.65
N GLU A 120 -19.78 1.47 12.92
CA GLU A 120 -20.84 1.34 13.92
C GLU A 120 -22.03 0.59 13.30
N LEU A 121 -22.41 -0.52 13.91
CA LEU A 121 -23.54 -1.34 13.46
C LEU A 121 -24.84 -0.82 14.07
N PRO A 122 -25.99 -0.96 13.38
CA PRO A 122 -27.29 -0.46 13.87
C PRO A 122 -27.74 -1.02 15.22
N ASN A 123 -27.19 -2.15 15.66
CA ASN A 123 -27.49 -2.79 16.94
C ASN A 123 -26.65 -2.23 18.11
N GLY A 124 -25.92 -1.14 17.91
CA GLY A 124 -25.04 -0.53 18.92
C GLY A 124 -23.71 -1.27 19.12
N ARG A 125 -23.42 -2.29 18.31
CA ARG A 125 -22.09 -2.93 18.23
C ARG A 125 -21.23 -2.18 17.24
N ALA A 126 -19.95 -2.51 17.21
CA ALA A 126 -19.03 -2.00 16.20
C ALA A 126 -18.31 -3.17 15.51
N ARG A 127 -18.15 -3.06 14.20
CA ARG A 127 -17.35 -3.97 13.39
C ARG A 127 -15.94 -3.41 13.27
N ILE A 128 -14.98 -4.08 13.88
CA ILE A 128 -13.56 -3.79 13.70
C ILE A 128 -13.02 -4.67 12.58
N SER A 129 -12.34 -4.05 11.63
CA SER A 129 -11.60 -4.74 10.59
C SER A 129 -10.13 -4.33 10.68
N LEU A 130 -9.25 -5.22 11.11
CA LEU A 130 -7.80 -4.99 11.16
C LEU A 130 -7.12 -5.71 10.01
N GLU A 131 -6.15 -5.06 9.36
CA GLU A 131 -5.25 -5.66 8.38
C GLU A 131 -3.88 -5.86 9.04
N LEU A 132 -3.36 -7.10 8.98
CA LEU A 132 -2.08 -7.44 9.60
C LEU A 132 -0.93 -7.51 8.57
N ALA A 133 0.22 -6.94 8.93
CA ALA A 133 1.49 -7.01 8.23
C ALA A 133 2.20 -8.35 8.46
N GLY A 134 2.68 -8.94 7.36
CA GLY A 134 3.52 -10.13 7.37
C GLY A 134 2.84 -11.41 7.86
N GLY A 135 1.50 -11.48 7.82
CA GLY A 135 0.78 -12.75 7.92
C GLY A 135 1.28 -13.75 6.87
N VAL A 136 0.73 -14.96 6.85
CA VAL A 136 1.05 -15.92 5.76
C VAL A 136 0.70 -15.29 4.40
N THR A 137 -0.24 -14.33 4.44
CA THR A 137 -0.47 -13.29 3.45
C THR A 137 -0.11 -11.93 4.05
N ASP A 138 0.56 -11.05 3.30
CA ASP A 138 0.31 -9.63 3.56
C ASP A 138 -1.19 -9.40 3.34
N GLY A 139 -1.87 -8.83 4.34
CA GLY A 139 -3.31 -8.59 4.24
C GLY A 139 -4.20 -9.58 4.99
N ASP A 140 -3.69 -10.38 5.93
CA ASP A 140 -4.55 -11.17 6.82
C ASP A 140 -5.51 -10.22 7.55
N ARG A 141 -6.80 -10.32 7.18
CA ARG A 141 -7.87 -9.44 7.66
C ARG A 141 -8.59 -10.11 8.82
N ILE A 142 -8.64 -9.43 9.95
CA ILE A 142 -9.45 -9.82 11.10
C ILE A 142 -10.68 -8.94 11.11
N VAL A 143 -11.84 -9.53 10.88
CA VAL A 143 -13.13 -8.83 11.02
C VAL A 143 -13.83 -9.38 12.24
N LEU A 144 -14.25 -8.48 13.11
CA LEU A 144 -14.83 -8.77 14.41
C LEU A 144 -15.96 -7.84 14.70
N GLU A 145 -17.04 -8.37 15.26
CA GLU A 145 -18.09 -7.54 15.84
C GLU A 145 -17.89 -7.53 17.35
N VAL A 146 -17.70 -6.35 17.93
CA VAL A 146 -17.50 -6.14 19.37
C VAL A 146 -18.49 -5.10 19.87
N ASP A 147 -18.57 -4.90 21.18
CA ASP A 147 -19.30 -3.75 21.72
C ASP A 147 -18.57 -2.42 21.43
N ARG A 148 -19.29 -1.30 21.57
CA ARG A 148 -18.77 0.04 21.26
C ARG A 148 -17.59 0.44 22.15
N GLU A 149 -17.60 0.02 23.42
CA GLU A 149 -16.55 0.33 24.39
C GLU A 149 -15.24 -0.36 24.03
N ALA A 150 -15.27 -1.66 23.72
CA ALA A 150 -14.13 -2.40 23.24
C ALA A 150 -13.62 -1.82 21.92
N ALA A 151 -14.52 -1.38 21.03
CA ALA A 151 -14.12 -0.77 19.76
C ALA A 151 -13.43 0.58 19.92
N ALA A 152 -13.89 1.41 20.84
CA ALA A 152 -13.21 2.66 21.19
C ALA A 152 -11.77 2.42 21.67
N ALA A 153 -11.51 1.29 22.34
CA ALA A 153 -10.16 0.91 22.74
C ALA A 153 -9.23 0.59 21.55
N PHE A 154 -9.72 0.43 20.32
CA PHE A 154 -8.91 0.21 19.10
C PHE A 154 -8.79 1.44 18.21
N ALA A 155 -9.47 2.55 18.54
CA ALA A 155 -9.48 3.75 17.70
C ALA A 155 -8.06 4.30 17.45
N ASP A 156 -7.20 4.25 18.47
CA ASP A 156 -5.80 4.68 18.37
C ASP A 156 -4.92 3.72 17.57
N VAL A 157 -5.24 2.42 17.54
CA VAL A 157 -4.54 1.41 16.73
C VAL A 157 -4.90 1.54 15.25
N ILE A 158 -6.17 1.82 14.95
CA ILE A 158 -6.67 1.98 13.59
C ILE A 158 -6.11 3.25 12.95
N GLY A 159 -5.89 4.30 13.77
CA GLY A 159 -5.44 5.60 13.33
C GLY A 159 -6.59 6.45 12.78
N ALA A 160 -6.34 7.76 12.67
CA ALA A 160 -7.36 8.71 12.21
C ALA A 160 -7.59 8.67 10.67
N ALA A 161 -6.63 8.15 9.90
CA ALA A 161 -6.74 7.94 8.46
C ALA A 161 -6.82 6.44 8.12
N PRO A 162 -8.01 5.81 8.15
CA PRO A 162 -8.14 4.40 7.82
C PRO A 162 -7.67 4.11 6.38
N ARG A 163 -6.90 3.03 6.23
CA ARG A 163 -6.41 2.49 4.95
C ARG A 163 -7.20 1.24 4.57
N PHE A 164 -7.83 1.28 3.41
CA PHE A 164 -8.62 0.22 2.82
C PHE A 164 -7.90 -0.38 1.62
N THR A 165 -7.47 -1.63 1.72
CA THR A 165 -6.99 -2.39 0.57
C THR A 165 -8.20 -2.82 -0.27
N LEU A 166 -8.39 -2.22 -1.45
CA LEU A 166 -9.61 -2.45 -2.25
C LEU A 166 -9.65 -3.83 -2.91
N GLY A 167 -8.53 -4.55 -2.94
CA GLY A 167 -8.45 -5.88 -3.53
C GLY A 167 -8.98 -6.92 -2.56
N ALA A 168 -9.91 -7.75 -3.01
CA ALA A 168 -9.92 -9.11 -2.52
C ALA A 168 -9.07 -9.91 -3.50
N GLU A 169 -7.83 -10.21 -3.13
CA GLU A 169 -7.11 -11.31 -3.77
C GLU A 169 -7.80 -12.61 -3.35
N GLY A 170 -8.98 -12.86 -3.93
CA GLY A 170 -9.61 -14.16 -3.85
C GLY A 170 -8.65 -15.19 -4.43
N TRP A 171 -8.59 -16.36 -3.78
CA TRP A 171 -7.81 -17.50 -4.28
C TRP A 171 -8.11 -17.81 -5.75
N THR A 172 -9.38 -17.67 -6.15
CA THR A 172 -9.84 -17.85 -7.53
C THR A 172 -9.19 -16.87 -8.50
N THR A 173 -9.12 -15.58 -8.16
CA THR A 173 -8.43 -14.56 -8.96
C THR A 173 -6.94 -14.87 -9.05
N GLY A 174 -6.30 -15.23 -7.94
CA GLY A 174 -4.89 -15.61 -7.93
C GLY A 174 -4.59 -16.84 -8.80
N ALA A 175 -5.46 -17.85 -8.75
CA ALA A 175 -5.36 -19.05 -9.57
C ALA A 175 -5.58 -18.74 -11.06
N LEU A 176 -6.62 -17.98 -11.39
CA LEU A 176 -6.93 -17.57 -12.76
C LEU A 176 -5.78 -16.75 -13.38
N LEU A 177 -5.24 -15.78 -12.64
CA LEU A 177 -4.09 -15.00 -13.09
C LEU A 177 -2.87 -15.90 -13.32
N SER A 178 -2.67 -16.92 -12.48
CA SER A 178 -1.56 -17.86 -12.65
C SER A 178 -1.73 -18.71 -13.92
N VAL A 179 -2.94 -19.24 -14.16
CA VAL A 179 -3.25 -19.97 -15.41
C VAL A 179 -3.08 -19.07 -16.64
N ALA A 180 -3.61 -17.85 -16.60
CA ALA A 180 -3.46 -16.88 -17.67
C ALA A 180 -1.98 -16.50 -17.92
N SER A 181 -1.19 -16.40 -16.86
CA SER A 181 0.25 -16.10 -16.97
C SER A 181 1.03 -17.25 -17.59
N ILE A 182 0.69 -18.50 -17.25
CA ILE A 182 1.30 -19.69 -17.85
C ILE A 182 0.96 -19.72 -19.34
N ALA A 183 -0.32 -19.60 -19.70
CA ALA A 183 -0.74 -19.64 -21.10
C ALA A 183 -0.14 -18.49 -21.93
N GLY A 184 -0.27 -17.25 -21.44
CA GLY A 184 0.24 -16.06 -22.13
C GLY A 184 1.77 -16.03 -22.20
N GLY A 185 2.44 -16.37 -21.10
CA GLY A 185 3.89 -16.42 -21.03
C GLY A 185 4.50 -17.49 -21.92
N SER A 186 3.92 -18.71 -21.95
CA SER A 186 4.39 -19.76 -22.86
C SER A 186 4.21 -19.38 -24.33
N ALA A 187 3.07 -18.77 -24.71
CA ALA A 187 2.84 -18.30 -26.07
C ALA A 187 3.82 -17.19 -26.50
N ILE A 188 4.08 -16.22 -25.60
CA ILE A 188 5.07 -15.17 -25.83
C ILE A 188 6.48 -15.78 -25.94
N GLY A 189 6.86 -16.66 -25.02
CA GLY A 189 8.16 -17.33 -25.01
C GLY A 189 8.43 -18.09 -26.31
N ALA A 190 7.47 -18.91 -26.75
CA ALA A 190 7.55 -19.62 -28.03
C ALA A 190 7.72 -18.67 -29.23
N THR A 191 6.96 -17.57 -29.25
CA THR A 191 7.01 -16.59 -30.34
C THR A 191 8.35 -15.84 -30.38
N VAL A 192 8.88 -15.45 -29.22
CA VAL A 192 10.19 -14.80 -29.12
C VAL A 192 11.30 -15.78 -29.52
N PHE A 193 11.25 -17.03 -29.05
CA PHE A 193 12.20 -18.08 -29.43
C PHE A 193 12.25 -18.27 -30.95
N ALA A 194 11.10 -18.49 -31.59
CA ALA A 194 11.00 -18.66 -33.04
C ALA A 194 11.47 -17.43 -33.83
N ARG A 195 11.49 -16.24 -33.21
CA ARG A 195 12.04 -15.01 -33.83
C ARG A 195 13.56 -14.93 -33.66
N VAL A 196 14.08 -15.32 -32.50
CA VAL A 196 15.53 -15.41 -32.24
C VAL A 196 16.17 -16.44 -33.18
N GLU A 197 15.56 -17.61 -33.32
CA GLU A 197 16.02 -18.67 -34.22
C GLU A 197 16.15 -18.17 -35.67
N ARG A 198 15.10 -17.54 -36.21
CA ARG A 198 15.12 -16.93 -37.55
C ARG A 198 16.22 -15.87 -37.72
N VAL A 199 16.47 -15.06 -36.70
CA VAL A 199 17.55 -14.05 -36.74
C VAL A 199 18.92 -14.73 -36.74
N MET A 200 19.10 -15.78 -35.93
CA MET A 200 20.35 -16.55 -35.86
C MET A 200 20.64 -17.26 -37.19
N GLU A 201 19.63 -17.86 -37.82
CA GLU A 201 19.75 -18.44 -39.16
C GLU A 201 20.17 -17.39 -40.19
N THR A 202 19.59 -16.18 -40.13
CA THR A 202 19.87 -15.10 -41.08
C THR A 202 21.31 -14.60 -40.99
N ILE A 203 21.92 -14.61 -39.80
CA ILE A 203 23.31 -14.16 -39.59
C ILE A 203 24.34 -15.28 -39.77
N GLY A 204 23.93 -16.48 -40.19
CA GLY A 204 24.81 -17.64 -40.33
C GLY A 204 25.28 -18.22 -38.99
N GLY A 205 24.57 -17.91 -37.90
CA GLY A 205 24.81 -18.54 -36.61
C GLY A 205 24.43 -20.02 -36.66
N THR A 206 25.13 -20.85 -35.88
CA THR A 206 24.74 -22.24 -35.70
C THR A 206 23.34 -22.32 -35.10
N ALA A 207 22.48 -23.20 -35.64
CA ALA A 207 21.15 -23.46 -35.10
C ALA A 207 21.23 -23.71 -33.59
N VAL A 208 20.32 -23.09 -32.85
CA VAL A 208 20.21 -23.27 -31.40
C VAL A 208 19.46 -24.58 -31.16
N ASP A 209 20.15 -25.71 -31.24
CA ASP A 209 19.56 -27.05 -31.01
C ASP A 209 19.25 -27.34 -29.53
N GLY A 210 19.23 -26.31 -28.69
CA GLY A 210 19.05 -26.41 -27.24
C GLY A 210 17.60 -26.25 -26.81
N HIS A 211 16.93 -27.35 -26.47
CA HIS A 211 15.61 -27.31 -25.83
C HIS A 211 15.62 -26.55 -24.50
N GLY A 212 16.78 -26.43 -23.84
CA GLY A 212 16.90 -25.71 -22.58
C GLY A 212 16.64 -24.20 -22.74
N PHE A 213 17.22 -23.57 -23.77
CA PHE A 213 17.03 -22.15 -24.07
C PHE A 213 15.56 -21.81 -24.33
N GLU A 214 14.85 -22.67 -25.07
CA GLU A 214 13.41 -22.54 -25.30
C GLU A 214 12.62 -22.57 -23.97
N ILE A 215 12.84 -23.60 -23.15
CA ILE A 215 12.14 -23.77 -21.88
C ILE A 215 12.43 -22.60 -20.93
N GLY A 216 13.69 -22.15 -20.85
CA GLY A 216 14.06 -21.04 -19.98
C GLY A 216 13.45 -19.71 -20.42
N LEU A 217 13.37 -19.44 -21.73
CA LEU A 217 12.69 -18.26 -22.26
C LEU A 217 11.18 -18.30 -22.00
N MET A 218 10.54 -19.48 -22.10
CA MET A 218 9.15 -19.66 -21.71
C MET A 218 8.93 -19.34 -20.22
N VAL A 219 9.74 -19.91 -19.32
CA VAL A 219 9.62 -19.66 -17.87
C VAL A 219 9.84 -18.20 -17.53
N ALA A 220 10.83 -17.54 -18.13
CA ALA A 220 11.06 -16.11 -17.95
C ALA A 220 9.85 -15.29 -18.42
N SER A 221 9.29 -15.63 -19.58
CA SER A 221 8.10 -14.97 -20.13
C SER A 221 6.88 -15.13 -19.24
N VAL A 222 6.65 -16.33 -18.69
CA VAL A 222 5.60 -16.59 -17.68
C VAL A 222 5.80 -15.70 -16.45
N GLY A 223 7.03 -15.58 -15.95
CA GLY A 223 7.36 -14.68 -14.84
C GLY A 223 7.05 -13.22 -15.12
N VAL A 224 7.43 -12.71 -16.30
CA VAL A 224 7.16 -11.34 -16.73
C VAL A 224 5.66 -11.08 -16.88
N VAL A 225 4.93 -11.95 -17.59
CA VAL A 225 3.48 -11.84 -17.74
C VAL A 225 2.78 -11.88 -16.38
N ARG A 226 3.22 -12.76 -15.47
CA ARG A 226 2.68 -12.82 -14.11
C ARG A 226 2.91 -11.54 -13.34
N ALA A 227 4.08 -10.92 -13.46
CA ALA A 227 4.41 -9.66 -12.82
C ALA A 227 3.56 -8.51 -13.37
N LEU A 228 3.36 -8.46 -14.69
CA LEU A 228 2.50 -7.47 -15.34
C LEU A 228 1.04 -7.65 -14.91
N PHE A 229 0.53 -8.88 -14.89
CA PHE A 229 -0.81 -9.18 -14.38
C PHE A 229 -0.94 -8.90 -12.88
N ALA A 230 0.09 -9.14 -12.08
CA ALA A 230 0.09 -8.76 -10.66
C ALA A 230 0.00 -7.25 -10.49
N ALA A 231 0.78 -6.47 -11.27
CA ALA A 231 0.78 -5.02 -11.21
C ALA A 231 -0.53 -4.41 -11.76
N ALA A 232 -1.12 -5.03 -12.79
CA ALA A 232 -2.41 -4.59 -13.33
C ALA A 232 -3.60 -4.97 -12.42
N ALA A 233 -3.51 -6.11 -11.73
CA ALA A 233 -4.54 -6.59 -10.81
C ALA A 233 -4.32 -6.12 -9.36
N SER A 234 -3.20 -5.47 -9.04
CA SER A 234 -2.97 -4.93 -7.71
C SER A 234 -3.99 -3.83 -7.48
N ALA A 235 -4.97 -4.14 -6.64
CA ALA A 235 -5.97 -3.15 -6.28
C ALA A 235 -5.30 -2.01 -5.53
N PRO A 236 -5.69 -0.76 -5.81
CA PRO A 236 -5.12 0.36 -5.11
C PRO A 236 -5.53 0.32 -3.63
N ASP A 237 -4.60 0.73 -2.77
CA ASP A 237 -4.90 1.06 -1.39
C ASP A 237 -5.56 2.43 -1.35
N LEU A 238 -6.68 2.53 -0.65
CA LEU A 238 -7.43 3.76 -0.46
C LEU A 238 -7.24 4.24 0.98
N ILE A 239 -6.66 5.42 1.17
CA ILE A 239 -6.49 6.03 2.48
C ILE A 239 -7.46 7.21 2.54
N VAL A 240 -8.40 7.15 3.47
CA VAL A 240 -9.33 8.25 3.68
C VAL A 240 -8.82 9.03 4.88
N GLY A 241 -8.28 10.23 4.64
CA GLY A 241 -7.79 11.15 5.65
C GLY A 241 -8.85 12.20 5.99
N ILE A 242 -8.50 13.15 6.85
CA ILE A 242 -9.35 14.29 7.23
C ILE A 242 -9.36 15.41 6.17
N ASP A 243 -8.39 15.40 5.27
CA ASP A 243 -8.11 16.37 4.22
C ASP A 243 -8.56 15.89 2.82
N GLY A 244 -8.62 14.57 2.62
CA GLY A 244 -9.05 13.99 1.36
C GLY A 244 -8.84 12.49 1.28
N VAL A 245 -8.80 12.01 0.05
CA VAL A 245 -8.65 10.61 -0.29
C VAL A 245 -7.33 10.42 -1.04
N ARG A 246 -6.46 9.55 -0.54
CA ARG A 246 -5.25 9.12 -1.25
C ARG A 246 -5.45 7.72 -1.81
N ILE A 247 -5.12 7.58 -3.09
CA ILE A 247 -5.17 6.33 -3.84
C ILE A 247 -3.73 5.93 -4.13
N GLU A 248 -3.31 4.77 -3.64
CA GLU A 248 -1.97 4.21 -3.88
C GLU A 248 -2.09 2.92 -4.70
N GLY A 249 -1.81 3.01 -6.01
CA GLY A 249 -1.58 1.84 -6.86
C GLY A 249 -0.12 1.38 -6.84
N ALA A 250 0.19 0.29 -7.53
CA ALA A 250 1.56 -0.22 -7.63
C ALA A 250 2.54 0.78 -8.29
N LEU A 251 2.05 1.60 -9.24
CA LEU A 251 2.87 2.53 -10.03
C LEU A 251 2.40 3.99 -9.95
N SER A 252 1.30 4.26 -9.25
CA SER A 252 0.73 5.60 -9.16
C SER A 252 0.29 5.91 -7.75
N LYS A 253 0.49 7.17 -7.35
CA LYS A 253 -0.10 7.74 -6.15
C LYS A 253 -0.86 8.97 -6.57
N ARG A 254 -2.10 9.10 -6.10
CA ARG A 254 -2.94 10.26 -6.39
C ARG A 254 -3.66 10.68 -5.12
N PHE A 255 -3.55 11.94 -4.76
CA PHE A 255 -4.32 12.55 -3.69
C PHE A 255 -5.46 13.36 -4.30
N ILE A 256 -6.65 13.28 -3.69
CA ILE A 256 -7.85 14.00 -4.09
C ILE A 256 -8.41 14.68 -2.84
N PRO A 257 -8.32 16.03 -2.72
CA PRO A 257 -8.88 16.74 -1.58
C PRO A 257 -10.42 16.64 -1.61
N PHE A 258 -11.06 16.63 -0.43
CA PHE A 258 -12.52 16.54 -0.38
C PHE A 258 -13.23 17.70 -1.09
N SER A 259 -12.61 18.89 -1.13
CA SER A 259 -13.11 20.05 -1.88
C SER A 259 -13.27 19.80 -3.38
N ASN A 260 -12.54 18.81 -3.92
CA ASN A 260 -12.60 18.47 -5.34
C ASN A 260 -13.56 17.30 -5.60
N ILE A 261 -14.09 16.63 -4.57
CA ILE A 261 -15.02 15.51 -4.74
C ILE A 261 -16.44 16.08 -4.71
N GLU A 262 -17.09 16.12 -5.87
CA GLU A 262 -18.49 16.54 -5.98
C GLU A 262 -19.43 15.44 -5.47
N LYS A 263 -19.13 14.18 -5.82
CA LYS A 263 -19.97 13.05 -5.44
C LYS A 263 -19.16 11.76 -5.34
N ALA A 264 -19.44 10.97 -4.32
CA ALA A 264 -18.93 9.61 -4.19
C ALA A 264 -20.11 8.62 -4.29
N SER A 265 -19.97 7.58 -5.12
CA SER A 265 -21.02 6.58 -5.33
C SER A 265 -20.45 5.17 -5.50
N HIS A 266 -21.28 4.15 -5.30
CA HIS A 266 -20.94 2.75 -5.57
C HIS A 266 -21.74 2.28 -6.79
N ASP A 267 -21.04 1.76 -7.80
CA ASP A 267 -21.63 1.16 -8.99
C ASP A 267 -21.16 -0.29 -9.18
N THR A 268 -21.58 -0.93 -10.27
CA THR A 268 -21.23 -2.33 -10.58
C THR A 268 -19.72 -2.56 -10.69
N PHE A 269 -18.92 -1.51 -10.90
CA PHE A 269 -17.47 -1.59 -11.07
C PHE A 269 -16.68 -1.16 -9.83
N GLY A 270 -17.35 -0.82 -8.72
CA GLY A 270 -16.73 -0.45 -7.46
C GLY A 270 -17.11 0.96 -7.01
N ILE A 271 -16.15 1.71 -6.47
CA ILE A 271 -16.40 3.07 -5.96
C ILE A 271 -16.04 4.07 -7.07
N ALA A 272 -16.94 4.99 -7.37
CA ALA A 272 -16.72 6.09 -8.31
C ALA A 272 -16.72 7.43 -7.56
N LEU A 273 -15.66 8.21 -7.76
CA LEU A 273 -15.52 9.58 -7.30
C LEU A 273 -15.71 10.50 -8.52
N GLU A 274 -16.77 11.30 -8.51
CA GLU A 274 -17.01 12.37 -9.48
C GLU A 274 -16.41 13.65 -8.90
N LEU A 275 -15.49 14.26 -9.64
CA LEU A 275 -14.81 15.48 -9.25
C LEU A 275 -15.55 16.72 -9.76
N VAL A 276 -15.31 17.87 -9.11
CA VAL A 276 -15.94 19.16 -9.46
C VAL A 276 -15.64 19.61 -10.90
N ASP A 277 -14.52 19.18 -11.48
CA ASP A 277 -14.16 19.45 -12.88
C ASP A 277 -14.84 18.49 -13.89
N GLY A 278 -15.67 17.57 -13.41
CA GLY A 278 -16.35 16.54 -14.19
C GLY A 278 -15.50 15.29 -14.44
N GLU A 279 -14.24 15.22 -13.99
CA GLU A 279 -13.44 14.01 -14.06
C GLU A 279 -14.07 12.92 -13.17
N ARG A 280 -14.21 11.70 -13.72
CA ARG A 280 -14.71 10.56 -12.97
C ARG A 280 -13.61 9.54 -12.70
N ILE A 281 -13.19 9.45 -11.44
CA ILE A 281 -12.17 8.50 -10.99
C ILE A 281 -12.87 7.24 -10.48
N ARG A 282 -12.59 6.11 -11.13
CA ARG A 282 -13.10 4.80 -10.71
C ARG A 282 -12.03 4.06 -9.91
N LEU A 283 -12.39 3.72 -8.68
CA LEU A 283 -11.66 2.81 -7.82
C LEU A 283 -12.15 1.39 -8.12
N SER A 284 -11.71 0.88 -9.27
CA SER A 284 -12.13 -0.43 -9.74
C SER A 284 -11.44 -1.53 -8.96
N SER A 285 -12.24 -2.29 -8.22
CA SER A 285 -11.87 -3.63 -7.81
C SER A 285 -13.13 -4.47 -7.86
N SER A 286 -13.09 -5.52 -8.69
CA SER A 286 -14.19 -6.48 -8.88
C SER A 286 -14.54 -7.25 -7.60
N ALA A 287 -13.83 -6.97 -6.49
CA ALA A 287 -13.98 -7.67 -5.23
C ALA A 287 -14.09 -6.73 -4.02
N ILE A 288 -14.42 -5.45 -4.22
CA ILE A 288 -14.85 -4.62 -3.09
C ILE A 288 -16.18 -5.17 -2.60
N ASP A 289 -16.18 -5.69 -1.36
CA ASP A 289 -17.40 -6.09 -0.67
C ASP A 289 -18.34 -4.88 -0.47
N GLY A 290 -19.64 -5.09 -0.68
CA GLY A 290 -20.63 -4.01 -0.68
C GLY A 290 -20.69 -3.27 0.66
N ASP A 291 -20.48 -3.95 1.79
CA ASP A 291 -20.41 -3.32 3.10
C ASP A 291 -19.19 -2.40 3.21
N ARG A 292 -18.02 -2.85 2.73
CA ARG A 292 -16.81 -2.01 2.69
C ARG A 292 -17.01 -0.77 1.83
N ALA A 293 -17.64 -0.92 0.67
CA ALA A 293 -17.94 0.23 -0.19
C ALA A 293 -18.84 1.24 0.54
N LYS A 294 -19.88 0.77 1.26
CA LYS A 294 -20.72 1.64 2.08
C LYS A 294 -19.94 2.35 3.18
N THR A 295 -19.07 1.65 3.91
CA THR A 295 -18.24 2.27 4.96
C THR A 295 -17.34 3.35 4.39
N ILE A 296 -16.68 3.10 3.25
CA ILE A 296 -15.83 4.10 2.57
C ILE A 296 -16.65 5.30 2.14
N LEU A 297 -17.81 5.08 1.52
CA LEU A 297 -18.68 6.17 1.06
C LEU A 297 -19.25 6.99 2.22
N ALA A 298 -19.65 6.35 3.31
CA ALA A 298 -20.11 7.02 4.52
C ALA A 298 -19.00 7.91 5.10
N LEU A 299 -17.78 7.39 5.18
CA LEU A 299 -16.63 8.13 5.68
C LEU A 299 -16.25 9.32 4.79
N ILE A 300 -16.31 9.15 3.46
CA ILE A 300 -16.10 10.26 2.52
C ILE A 300 -17.19 11.31 2.71
N ALA A 301 -18.47 10.91 2.77
CA ALA A 301 -19.59 11.83 2.91
C ALA A 301 -19.55 12.61 4.23
N GLU A 302 -19.22 11.94 5.34
CA GLU A 302 -19.02 12.55 6.66
C GLU A 302 -17.95 13.65 6.58
N ARG A 303 -16.80 13.35 5.98
CA ARG A 303 -15.65 14.28 5.95
C ARG A 303 -15.74 15.34 4.84
N SER A 304 -16.51 15.10 3.79
CA SER A 304 -16.77 16.10 2.74
C SER A 304 -17.92 17.04 3.09
N GLY A 305 -18.88 16.58 3.90
CA GLY A 305 -20.09 17.34 4.26
C GLY A 305 -19.87 18.41 5.33
N ASP A 306 -18.83 18.27 6.15
CA ASP A 306 -18.46 19.25 7.16
C ASP A 306 -17.67 20.40 6.53
N ALA A 307 -18.39 21.42 6.04
CA ALA A 307 -17.78 22.73 5.88
C ALA A 307 -17.36 23.21 7.28
N PRO A 308 -16.08 23.55 7.52
CA PRO A 308 -15.61 23.85 8.87
C PRO A 308 -16.40 25.04 9.43
N PRO A 309 -17.14 24.88 10.54
CA PRO A 309 -17.83 25.99 11.19
C PRO A 309 -16.77 26.92 11.74
N ASP A 310 -16.73 28.18 11.25
CA ASP A 310 -15.92 29.30 11.74
C ASP A 310 -14.55 28.90 12.32
N SER A 311 -13.85 27.98 11.65
CA SER A 311 -12.54 27.57 12.11
C SER A 311 -11.64 28.79 12.02
N PRO A 312 -10.91 29.14 13.09
CA PRO A 312 -10.07 30.32 13.11
C PRO A 312 -9.07 30.19 11.96
N ARG A 313 -9.31 30.95 10.89
CA ARG A 313 -8.48 30.91 9.69
C ARG A 313 -7.16 31.54 10.04
N VAL A 314 -6.19 30.70 10.37
CA VAL A 314 -4.79 31.13 10.47
C VAL A 314 -4.40 31.58 9.07
N ALA A 315 -3.74 32.73 8.98
CA ALA A 315 -3.45 33.39 7.71
C ALA A 315 -2.82 32.42 6.70
N SER A 316 -3.44 32.27 5.53
CA SER A 316 -2.81 31.56 4.42
C SER A 316 -1.52 32.28 4.02
N PRO A 317 -0.47 31.55 3.56
CA PRO A 317 0.76 32.16 3.09
C PRO A 317 0.47 33.02 1.85
N LYS A 318 0.21 34.31 2.05
CA LYS A 318 0.05 35.26 0.96
C LYS A 318 1.43 35.77 0.61
N HIS A 319 2.01 35.20 -0.46
CA HIS A 319 3.16 35.75 -1.20
C HIS A 319 4.33 36.18 -0.29
N GLY A 320 5.13 35.22 0.16
CA GLY A 320 6.31 35.46 0.99
C GLY A 320 7.08 34.18 1.28
N SER A 321 8.26 34.30 1.91
CA SER A 321 9.02 33.15 2.40
C SER A 321 8.29 32.47 3.57
N ILE A 322 8.58 31.19 3.83
CA ILE A 322 8.03 30.46 4.99
C ILE A 322 8.40 31.15 6.31
N GLY A 323 9.58 31.76 6.41
CA GLY A 323 9.98 32.55 7.58
C GLY A 323 9.04 33.74 7.83
N ALA A 324 8.76 34.54 6.80
CA ALA A 324 7.81 35.66 6.90
C ALA A 324 6.38 35.19 7.24
N TRP A 325 5.98 34.03 6.72
CA TRP A 325 4.70 33.42 7.06
C TRP A 325 4.64 32.96 8.53
N ARG A 326 5.72 32.36 9.05
CA ARG A 326 5.85 31.94 10.45
C ARG A 326 5.82 33.14 11.39
N GLU A 327 6.55 34.21 11.06
CA GLU A 327 6.51 35.48 11.79
C GLU A 327 5.10 36.08 11.80
N ALA A 328 4.42 36.10 10.66
CA ALA A 328 3.04 36.58 10.57
C ALA A 328 2.06 35.74 11.42
N ILE A 329 2.25 34.42 11.49
CA ILE A 329 1.47 33.54 12.37
C ILE A 329 1.73 33.89 13.84
N GLN A 330 3.01 34.05 14.23
CA GLN A 330 3.39 34.42 15.60
C GLN A 330 2.86 35.81 15.99
N GLU A 331 2.92 36.78 15.07
CA GLU A 331 2.36 38.13 15.26
C GLU A 331 0.83 38.07 15.39
N ALA A 332 0.14 37.29 14.55
CA ALA A 332 -1.31 37.14 14.65
C ALA A 332 -1.76 36.49 15.97
N ILE A 333 -0.94 35.60 16.53
CA ILE A 333 -1.21 34.92 17.80
C ILE A 333 -0.91 35.81 19.01
N SER A 334 0.18 36.58 18.95
CA SER A 334 0.63 37.46 20.04
C SER A 334 -0.11 38.79 20.05
N GLY A 335 -0.47 39.31 18.88
CA GLY A 335 -1.16 40.56 18.63
C GLY A 335 -2.67 40.48 18.84
N ALA A 336 -3.12 39.79 19.89
CA ALA A 336 -4.50 39.82 20.36
C ALA A 336 -4.89 41.26 20.74
N GLY A 337 -5.22 42.06 19.72
CA GLY A 337 -5.71 43.40 19.86
C GLY A 337 -6.95 43.37 20.74
N TYR A 338 -7.12 44.42 21.54
CA TYR A 338 -8.12 44.59 22.61
C TYR A 338 -9.59 44.23 22.27
N ARG A 339 -9.92 43.89 21.02
CA ARG A 339 -11.26 43.49 20.55
C ARG A 339 -11.34 42.16 19.79
N GLY A 340 -10.22 41.48 19.52
CA GLY A 340 -10.22 40.14 18.91
C GLY A 340 -10.17 39.08 20.00
N GLY A 341 -11.21 38.25 20.11
CA GLY A 341 -11.20 37.13 21.05
C GLY A 341 -10.00 36.22 20.79
N THR A 342 -9.22 35.92 21.83
CA THR A 342 -8.09 34.99 21.73
C THR A 342 -8.62 33.58 21.46
N VAL A 343 -8.30 33.01 20.31
CA VAL A 343 -8.55 31.58 20.03
C VAL A 343 -7.81 30.75 21.08
N SER A 344 -8.48 29.83 21.78
CA SER A 344 -7.84 28.97 22.78
C SER A 344 -6.94 27.90 22.13
N ASN A 345 -6.00 27.35 22.90
CA ASN A 345 -5.15 26.26 22.41
C ASN A 345 -5.97 25.01 22.08
N GLU A 346 -7.00 24.71 22.86
CA GLU A 346 -7.92 23.60 22.60
C GLU A 346 -8.68 23.80 21.28
N ALA A 347 -9.04 25.05 20.93
CA ALA A 347 -9.70 25.33 19.66
C ALA A 347 -8.75 25.12 18.46
N LEU A 348 -7.49 25.55 18.57
CA LEU A 348 -6.46 25.28 17.55
C LEU A 348 -6.12 23.78 17.44
N ALA A 349 -6.01 23.08 18.58
CA ALA A 349 -5.75 21.65 18.60
C ALA A 349 -6.90 20.86 17.99
N ARG A 350 -8.15 21.29 18.23
CA ARG A 350 -9.34 20.71 17.59
C ARG A 350 -9.38 21.01 16.11
N SER A 351 -9.01 22.24 15.69
CA SER A 351 -9.02 22.60 14.28
C SER A 351 -8.07 21.73 13.47
N LEU A 352 -6.89 21.35 13.98
CA LEU A 352 -5.99 20.41 13.29
C LEU A 352 -6.66 19.11 12.82
N GLY A 353 -7.68 18.62 13.54
CA GLY A 353 -8.45 17.42 13.20
C GLY A 353 -9.71 17.69 12.38
N THR A 354 -10.10 18.95 12.18
CA THR A 354 -11.33 19.33 11.49
C THR A 354 -11.23 19.02 9.99
N PRO A 355 -12.24 18.35 9.40
CA PRO A 355 -12.31 18.16 7.95
C PRO A 355 -12.35 19.49 7.18
N GLY A 356 -11.84 19.49 5.95
CA GLY A 356 -11.95 20.65 5.05
C GLY A 356 -10.92 21.77 5.26
N LEU A 357 -10.08 21.75 6.30
CA LEU A 357 -8.91 22.65 6.36
C LEU A 357 -7.92 22.31 5.25
N SER A 358 -7.43 23.36 4.60
CA SER A 358 -6.33 23.24 3.65
C SER A 358 -5.04 22.79 4.33
N SER A 359 -4.16 22.19 3.54
CA SER A 359 -2.81 21.76 3.93
C SER A 359 -2.03 22.89 4.60
N GLU A 360 -2.08 24.10 4.03
CA GLU A 360 -1.44 25.29 4.56
C GLU A 360 -2.03 25.71 5.90
N GLU A 361 -3.36 25.72 6.05
CA GLU A 361 -4.02 26.06 7.31
C GLU A 361 -3.69 25.05 8.42
N ARG A 362 -3.57 23.75 8.10
CA ARG A 362 -3.14 22.73 9.07
C ARG A 362 -1.71 22.96 9.54
N VAL A 363 -0.79 23.21 8.60
CA VAL A 363 0.61 23.51 8.93
C VAL A 363 0.71 24.81 9.74
N ALA A 364 -0.05 25.84 9.38
CA ALA A 364 -0.11 27.11 10.12
C ALA A 364 -0.63 26.90 11.55
N THR A 365 -1.66 26.08 11.71
CA THR A 365 -2.24 25.74 13.02
C THR A 365 -1.23 24.97 13.88
N ALA A 366 -0.46 24.05 13.30
CA ALA A 366 0.60 23.34 14.02
C ALA A 366 1.73 24.29 14.46
N ILE A 367 2.17 25.21 13.60
CA ILE A 367 3.14 26.26 13.95
C ILE A 367 2.59 27.12 15.09
N ALA A 368 1.32 27.49 15.02
CA ALA A 368 0.64 28.29 16.03
C ALA A 368 0.63 27.60 17.40
N LEU A 369 0.33 26.30 17.43
CA LEU A 369 0.33 25.50 18.66
C LEU A 369 1.74 25.41 19.26
N LEU A 370 2.76 25.14 18.45
CA LEU A 370 4.15 25.07 18.92
C LEU A 370 4.64 26.41 19.48
N ALA A 371 4.30 27.53 18.83
CA ALA A 371 4.64 28.87 19.33
C ALA A 371 4.01 29.19 20.70
N ARG A 372 2.91 28.51 21.05
CA ARG A 372 2.24 28.61 22.35
C ARG A 372 2.69 27.57 23.38
N GLY A 373 3.70 26.76 23.06
CA GLY A 373 4.26 25.75 23.95
C GLY A 373 3.39 24.50 24.11
N GLU A 374 2.50 24.20 23.16
CA GLU A 374 1.72 22.96 23.18
C GLU A 374 2.57 21.72 22.94
N GLU A 375 2.10 20.58 23.45
CA GLU A 375 2.83 19.32 23.36
C GLU A 375 2.85 18.78 21.91
N PRO A 376 4.03 18.44 21.36
CA PRO A 376 4.12 17.94 19.98
C PRO A 376 3.39 16.62 19.71
N SER A 377 3.00 15.87 20.75
CA SER A 377 2.23 14.63 20.60
C SER A 377 0.87 14.86 19.93
N ARG A 378 0.21 16.00 20.19
CA ARG A 378 -1.06 16.36 19.56
C ARG A 378 -0.93 16.56 18.05
N ILE A 379 0.16 17.19 17.62
CA ILE A 379 0.46 17.41 16.20
C ILE A 379 0.77 16.07 15.52
N ARG A 380 1.52 15.17 16.18
CA ARG A 380 1.74 13.80 15.68
C ARG A 380 0.44 13.04 15.49
N ILE A 381 -0.47 13.09 16.46
CA ILE A 381 -1.79 12.45 16.37
C ILE A 381 -2.59 13.02 15.19
N ALA A 382 -2.58 14.34 15.00
CA ALA A 382 -3.24 14.98 13.86
C ALA A 382 -2.61 14.56 12.52
N ALA A 383 -1.29 14.47 12.44
CA ALA A 383 -0.57 14.02 11.25
C ALA A 383 -0.97 12.60 10.83
N CYS A 384 -1.21 11.70 11.79
CA CYS A 384 -1.73 10.36 11.51
C CYS A 384 -3.13 10.34 10.87
N GLY A 385 -3.88 11.45 10.93
CA GLY A 385 -5.18 11.63 10.29
C GLY A 385 -5.13 12.21 8.88
N VAL A 386 -3.98 12.70 8.43
CA VAL A 386 -3.81 13.37 7.13
C VAL A 386 -3.47 12.33 6.05
N ALA A 387 -4.22 12.33 4.95
CA ALA A 387 -3.99 11.44 3.83
C ALA A 387 -2.91 11.96 2.87
N GLU A 388 -2.74 13.28 2.73
CA GLU A 388 -1.71 13.88 1.88
C GLU A 388 -0.30 13.70 2.47
N ASP A 389 0.63 13.12 1.70
CA ASP A 389 1.98 12.77 2.18
C ASP A 389 2.83 13.98 2.56
N SER A 390 2.78 15.06 1.76
CA SER A 390 3.53 16.29 2.01
C SER A 390 3.08 16.96 3.31
N THR A 391 1.78 17.11 3.50
CA THR A 391 1.18 17.72 4.70
C THR A 391 1.45 16.87 5.93
N ARG A 392 1.29 15.55 5.83
CA ARG A 392 1.63 14.62 6.92
C ARG A 392 3.10 14.74 7.32
N ALA A 393 4.03 14.70 6.36
CA ALA A 393 5.45 14.84 6.61
C ALA A 393 5.81 16.21 7.21
N ALA A 394 5.14 17.29 6.80
CA ALA A 394 5.34 18.62 7.36
C ALA A 394 4.91 18.69 8.83
N LEU A 395 3.76 18.10 9.18
CA LEU A 395 3.28 18.04 10.56
C LEU A 395 4.15 17.15 11.45
N GLU A 396 4.61 16.01 10.93
CA GLU A 396 5.56 15.12 11.62
C GLU A 396 6.87 15.85 11.95
N ARG A 397 7.47 16.51 10.95
CA ARG A 397 8.71 17.30 11.15
C ARG A 397 8.54 18.47 12.10
N LEU A 398 7.40 19.16 12.05
CA LEU A 398 7.09 20.23 13.00
C LEU A 398 7.03 19.67 14.43
N ALA A 399 6.42 18.51 14.61
CA ALA A 399 6.32 17.88 15.92
C ALA A 399 7.64 17.32 16.44
N GLU A 400 8.58 16.97 15.55
CA GLU A 400 9.93 16.52 15.90
C GLU A 400 10.89 17.70 16.19
N GLY A 401 10.48 18.93 15.86
CA GLY A 401 11.34 20.11 15.98
C GLY A 401 12.42 20.19 14.88
N GLU A 402 12.26 19.41 13.80
CA GLU A 402 13.20 19.31 12.68
C GLU A 402 12.80 20.17 11.47
N ALA A 403 11.69 20.92 11.58
CA ALA A 403 11.15 21.72 10.49
C ALA A 403 11.87 23.07 10.33
N ASP A 404 12.95 23.08 9.54
CA ASP A 404 13.49 24.33 8.98
C ASP A 404 12.58 24.92 7.88
N ASP A 405 12.76 26.21 7.58
CA ASP A 405 11.92 26.92 6.61
C ASP A 405 12.03 26.32 5.19
N ALA A 406 13.22 25.84 4.81
CA ALA A 406 13.47 25.27 3.50
C ALA A 406 12.78 23.91 3.30
N ALA A 407 12.76 23.07 4.33
CA ALA A 407 12.09 21.77 4.32
C ALA A 407 10.57 21.93 4.25
N LEU A 408 10.01 22.89 4.99
CA LEU A 408 8.58 23.22 4.91
C LEU A 408 8.21 23.80 3.54
N GLU A 409 9.05 24.70 3.00
CA GLU A 409 8.85 25.27 1.66
C GLU A 409 8.87 24.18 0.59
N ALA A 410 9.84 23.25 0.64
CA ALA A 410 9.92 22.13 -0.28
C ALA A 410 8.67 21.23 -0.22
N LEU A 411 8.14 20.95 0.99
CA LEU A 411 6.96 20.12 1.15
C LEU A 411 5.68 20.80 0.65
N LEU A 412 5.55 22.11 0.86
CA LEU A 412 4.36 22.87 0.45
C LEU A 412 4.37 23.25 -1.05
N LEU A 413 5.54 23.52 -1.64
CA LEU A 413 5.66 23.89 -3.05
C LEU A 413 5.52 22.71 -4.02
N VAL A 414 5.85 21.48 -3.59
CA VAL A 414 5.66 20.26 -4.42
C VAL A 414 4.20 20.09 -4.86
N ARG A 415 3.25 20.68 -4.12
CA ARG A 415 1.81 20.69 -4.42
C ARG A 415 1.43 21.46 -5.69
N GLN A 416 2.20 22.47 -6.08
CA GLN A 416 1.85 23.36 -7.20
C GLN A 416 2.24 22.82 -8.58
N ARG A 417 2.87 21.65 -8.66
CA ARG A 417 3.27 20.99 -9.91
C ARG A 417 2.48 19.70 -10.09
#